data_AF-A0A2P7RNF6-F1
#
_entry.id   AF-A0A2P7RNF6-F1
#
_cell.length_a   1.000
_cell.length_b   1.000
_cell.length_c   1.000
_cell.angle_alpha   90.00
_cell.angle_beta   90.00
_cell.angle_gamma   90.00
#
_symmetry.space_group_name_H-M   'P 1'
#
loop_
_entity.id
_entity.type
_entity.pdbx_description
1 polymer ?
#
loop_
_entity_poly.entity_id
_entity_poly.type
_entity_poly.pdbx_seq_one_letter_code
_entity_poly.pdbx_strand_id
1 'polypeptide(L)' 'MDRKFAIEASDRAIRGVAELNDIVKHSKEWGDEDMKKLKRGIGLAIGKIEMDVICCIYNVYRDLDDLKGM' A
#
# COMPACT_ATOMS: atom_id res chain seq x y z
N MET A 1 4.76 15.41 -12.59
CA MET A 1 5.02 15.20 -11.15
C MET A 1 6.42 15.73 -10.89
N ASP A 2 6.63 16.53 -9.85
CA ASP A 2 7.98 16.86 -9.41
C ASP A 2 8.50 15.82 -8.42
N ARG A 3 9.83 15.74 -8.24
CA ARG A 3 10.47 14.71 -7.42
C ARG A 3 10.08 14.79 -5.94
N LYS A 4 9.88 16.00 -5.42
CA LYS A 4 9.51 16.19 -4.01
C LYS A 4 8.12 15.60 -3.77
N PHE A 5 7.17 15.91 -4.65
CA PHE A 5 5.84 15.30 -4.60
C PHE A 5 5.91 13.78 -4.72
N ALA A 6 6.74 13.25 -5.63
CA ALA A 6 6.88 11.80 -5.81
C ALA A 6 7.35 11.08 -4.55
N ILE A 7 8.34 11.64 -3.84
CA ILE A 7 8.83 11.12 -2.56
C ILE A 7 7.71 11.18 -1.51
N GLU A 8 7.07 12.33 -1.33
CA GLU A 8 6.01 12.49 -0.35
C GLU A 8 4.81 11.58 -0.61
N ALA A 9 4.45 11.39 -1.88
CA ALA A 9 3.38 10.49 -2.29
C ALA A 9 3.74 9.02 -2.04
N SER A 10 4.98 8.61 -2.32
CA SER A 10 5.49 7.27 -2.03
C SER A 10 5.43 6.97 -0.53
N ASP A 11 5.97 7.88 0.30
CA ASP A 11 5.98 7.72 1.76
C ASP A 11 4.56 7.61 2.35
N ARG A 12 3.61 8.37 1.80
CA ARG A 12 2.20 8.28 2.22
C ARG A 12 1.56 6.98 1.78
N ALA A 13 1.83 6.52 0.55
CA ALA A 13 1.31 5.26 0.03
C ALA A 13 1.82 4.06 0.84
N ILE A 14 3.13 4.01 1.10
CA ILE A 14 3.77 2.95 1.90
C ILE A 14 3.21 2.94 3.33
N ARG A 15 3.08 4.10 3.97
CA ARG A 15 2.45 4.19 5.31
C ARG A 15 1.01 3.70 5.30
N GLY A 16 0.21 4.08 4.31
CA GLY A 16 -1.18 3.62 4.20
C GLY A 16 -1.28 2.10 4.03
N VAL A 17 -0.40 1.49 3.23
CA VAL A 17 -0.30 0.02 3.10
C VAL A 17 0.09 -0.61 4.44
N ALA A 18 1.05 -0.04 5.16
CA ALA A 18 1.47 -0.53 6.47
C ALA A 18 0.32 -0.49 7.49
N GLU A 19 -0.42 0.63 7.57
CA GLU A 19 -1.59 0.78 8.46
C GLU A 19 -2.71 -0.21 8.11
N LEU A 20 -3.01 -0.38 6.82
CA LEU A 20 -4.01 -1.36 6.36
C LEU A 20 -3.60 -2.80 6.70
N ASN A 21 -2.33 -3.15 6.51
CA ASN A 21 -1.80 -4.44 6.93
C ASN A 21 -1.88 -4.62 8.45
N ASP A 22 -1.64 -3.54 9.21
CA ASP A 22 -1.69 -3.57 10.67
C ASP A 22 -3.10 -3.86 11.19
N ILE A 23 -4.14 -3.26 10.58
CA ILE A 23 -5.55 -3.59 10.83
C ILE A 23 -5.82 -5.08 10.61
N VAL A 24 -5.29 -5.64 9.51
CA VAL A 24 -5.48 -7.05 9.20
C VAL A 24 -4.84 -7.97 10.25
N LYS A 25 -3.65 -7.60 10.74
CA LYS A 25 -2.88 -8.37 11.72
C LYS A 25 -3.45 -8.30 13.14
N HIS A 26 -3.98 -7.15 13.55
CA HIS A 26 -4.45 -6.94 14.92
C HIS A 26 -5.88 -7.43 15.17
N SER A 27 -6.69 -7.59 14.13
CA SER A 27 -8.02 -8.19 14.27
C SER A 27 -7.91 -9.71 14.41
N LYS A 28 -8.46 -10.24 15.50
CA LYS A 28 -8.43 -11.67 15.85
C LYS A 28 -9.59 -12.46 15.25
N GLU A 29 -10.65 -11.79 14.81
CA GLU A 29 -11.90 -12.42 14.39
C GLU A 29 -12.24 -12.06 12.94
N TRP A 30 -11.87 -12.97 12.04
CA TRP A 30 -12.23 -12.92 10.61
C TRP A 30 -13.24 -14.00 10.22
N GLY A 31 -13.88 -14.62 11.21
CA GLY A 31 -14.78 -15.76 11.00
C GLY A 31 -16.15 -15.35 10.46
N ASP A 32 -16.64 -14.18 10.87
CA ASP A 32 -17.90 -13.61 10.41
C ASP A 32 -17.83 -13.14 8.94
N GLU A 33 -18.94 -13.23 8.21
CA GLU A 33 -19.01 -12.89 6.79
C GLU A 33 -18.72 -11.41 6.51
N ASP A 34 -19.15 -10.49 7.37
CA ASP A 34 -18.87 -9.08 7.19
C ASP A 34 -17.41 -8.76 7.47
N MET A 35 -16.79 -9.45 8.43
CA MET A 35 -15.36 -9.36 8.68
C MET A 35 -14.54 -9.92 7.50
N LYS A 36 -14.97 -11.03 6.87
CA LYS A 36 -14.32 -11.53 5.65
C LYS A 36 -14.41 -10.55 4.50
N LYS A 37 -15.58 -9.92 4.30
CA LYS A 37 -15.76 -8.87 3.28
C LYS A 37 -14.83 -7.69 3.55
N LEU A 38 -14.71 -7.25 4.81
CA LEU A 38 -13.81 -6.18 5.21
C LEU A 38 -12.35 -6.56 4.93
N LYS A 39 -11.90 -7.75 5.32
CA LYS A 39 -10.55 -8.25 5.04
C LYS A 39 -10.23 -8.24 3.55
N ARG A 40 -11.18 -8.70 2.72
CA ARG A 40 -11.05 -8.65 1.26
C ARG A 40 -10.97 -7.22 0.74
N GLY A 41 -11.80 -6.32 1.26
CA GLY A 41 -11.78 -4.90 0.92
C GLY A 41 -10.42 -4.25 1.23
N ILE A 42 -9.86 -4.54 2.41
CA ILE A 42 -8.53 -4.06 2.80
C ILE A 42 -7.46 -4.60 1.85
N GLY A 43 -7.47 -5.90 1.54
CA GLY A 43 -6.52 -6.49 0.59
C GLY A 43 -6.59 -5.87 -0.80
N LEU A 44 -7.79 -5.56 -1.30
CA LEU A 44 -7.98 -4.86 -2.59
C LEU A 44 -7.47 -3.43 -2.54
N ALA A 45 -7.65 -2.73 -1.42
CA ALA A 45 -7.15 -1.36 -1.23
C ALA A 45 -5.61 -1.34 -1.23
N ILE A 46 -4.97 -2.29 -0.52
CA ILE A 46 -3.51 -2.46 -0.52
C ILE A 46 -3.01 -2.64 -1.95
N GLY A 47 -3.56 -3.63 -2.67
CA GLY A 47 -3.12 -3.93 -4.03
C GLY A 47 -3.29 -2.75 -4.99
N LYS A 48 -4.36 -1.96 -4.84
CA LYS A 48 -4.54 -0.72 -5.62
C LYS A 48 -3.51 0.34 -5.28
N ILE A 49 -3.19 0.56 -4.01
CA ILE A 49 -2.17 1.54 -3.63
C ILE A 49 -0.81 1.13 -4.21
N GLU A 50 -0.44 -0.14 -4.11
CA GLU A 50 0.81 -0.67 -4.65
C GLU A 50 0.86 -0.52 -6.19
N MET A 51 -0.17 -0.98 -6.90
CA MET A 51 -0.18 -0.99 -8.36
C MET A 51 -0.43 0.38 -9.01
N ASP A 52 -1.30 1.20 -8.43
CA ASP A 52 -1.71 2.47 -9.06
C ASP A 52 -0.85 3.64 -8.61
N VAL A 53 -0.39 3.65 -7.35
CA VAL A 53 0.38 4.77 -6.80
C VAL A 53 1.87 4.45 -6.81
N ILE A 54 2.30 3.38 -6.14
CA ILE A 54 3.71 3.07 -5.97
C ILE A 54 4.36 2.73 -7.32
N CYS A 55 3.76 1.82 -8.11
CA CYS A 55 4.30 1.52 -9.44
C CYS A 55 4.29 2.74 -10.38
N CYS A 56 3.28 3.62 -10.31
CA CYS A 56 3.26 4.85 -11.11
C CYS A 56 4.45 5.76 -10.77
N ILE A 57 4.74 5.93 -9.47
CA ILE A 57 5.88 6.72 -8.99
C ILE A 57 7.19 6.08 -9.44
N TYR A 58 7.38 4.78 -9.21
CA TYR A 58 8.64 4.09 -9.54
C TYR A 58 8.88 3.93 -11.04
N ASN A 59 7.84 3.91 -11.86
CA ASN A 59 7.98 3.94 -13.32
C ASN A 59 8.63 5.25 -13.81
N VAL A 60 8.38 6.37 -13.12
CA VAL A 60 8.93 7.69 -13.45
C VAL A 60 10.24 7.96 -12.72
N TYR A 61 10.32 7.60 -11.44
CA TYR A 61 11.46 7.79 -10.55
C TYR A 61 11.98 6.44 -10.07
N ARG A 62 12.66 5.72 -10.97
CA ARG A 62 13.18 4.36 -10.72
C ARG A 62 14.18 4.28 -9.58
N ASP A 63 14.84 5.39 -9.27
CA ASP A 63 15.79 5.53 -8.16
C ASP A 63 15.12 5.51 -6.78
N LEU A 64 13.81 5.68 -6.71
CA LEU A 64 13.02 5.55 -5.48
C LEU A 64 12.59 4.10 -5.21
N ASP A 65 12.80 3.18 -6.16
CA ASP A 65 12.48 1.76 -6.00
C ASP A 65 13.61 1.04 -5.25
N ASP A 66 13.59 1.17 -3.91
CA ASP A 66 14.60 0.56 -3.02
C ASP A 66 14.62 -0.98 -3.09
N LEU A 67 13.60 -1.62 -3.69
CA LEU A 67 13.55 -3.07 -3.91
C LEU A 67 14.55 -3.58 -4.97
N LYS A 68 15.24 -2.70 -5.71
CA LYS A 68 16.34 -3.10 -6.60
C LYS A 68 17.71 -3.14 -5.91
N GLY A 69 17.78 -2.75 -4.63
CA GLY A 69 19.00 -2.73 -3.84
C GLY A 69 19.16 -3.85 -2.80
N MET A 70 18.17 -4.75 -2.66
CA MET A 70 18.19 -5.90 -1.75
C MET A 70 18.12 -7.23 -2.50
#